data_AF-A0A1F8WUC9-F1
#
_entry.id   AF-A0A1F8WUC9-F1
#
_cell.length_a   1.000
_cell.length_b   1.000
_cell.length_c   1.000
_cell.angle_alpha   90.00
_cell.angle_beta   90.00
_cell.angle_gamma   90.00
#
_symmetry.space_group_name_H-M   'P 1'
#
loop_
_entity.id
_entity.type
_entity.pdbx_description
1 polymer ?
#
loop_
_entity_poly.entity_id
_entity_poly.type
_entity_poly.pdbx_seq_one_letter_code
_entity_poly.pdbx_strand_id
1 'polypeptide(L)'
;MRYAPAVILLALLALSGSPDFSEAMDRESMECLGCHDAAVATDVTFQVCSEPDCDHPFGIDYRSLSFSNHGLKSPNMLPQPIKLVNNSTIGCGTCHVPFKSQDHSILSSMRNLYPEIPDPMLVMDNRQSQLCFGCHTK
;
A
#
# COMPACT_ATOMS: atom_id res chain seq x y z
N MET A 1 -23.45 -45.24 45.02
CA MET A 1 -22.04 -45.15 44.58
C MET A 1 -22.08 -45.23 43.06
N ARG A 2 -22.09 -44.13 42.29
CA ARG A 2 -21.07 -43.08 42.02
C ARG A 2 -20.34 -43.36 40.68
N TYR A 3 -20.73 -42.57 39.65
CA TYR A 3 -20.04 -42.16 38.40
C TYR A 3 -19.67 -43.24 37.37
N ALA A 4 -19.56 -43.01 36.05
CA ALA A 4 -20.04 -42.07 35.02
C ALA A 4 -19.32 -42.52 33.71
N PRO A 5 -19.87 -42.32 32.50
CA PRO A 5 -19.26 -42.75 31.23
C PRO A 5 -18.22 -41.73 30.75
N ALA A 6 -16.99 -42.15 30.48
CA ALA A 6 -15.96 -41.25 29.92
C ALA A 6 -14.83 -42.01 29.22
N VAL A 7 -14.96 -42.25 27.91
CA VAL A 7 -13.80 -42.25 27.01
C VAL A 7 -14.22 -41.55 25.71
N ILE A 8 -14.12 -40.21 25.75
CA ILE A 8 -13.41 -39.40 24.75
C ILE A 8 -13.86 -39.67 23.30
N LEU A 9 -14.95 -39.08 22.80
CA LEU A 9 -14.99 -37.74 22.17
C LEU A 9 -13.64 -37.25 21.62
N LEU A 10 -13.26 -37.68 20.41
CA LEU A 10 -12.19 -37.02 19.61
C LEU A 10 -12.26 -37.48 18.14
N ALA A 11 -13.24 -36.96 17.39
CA ALA A 11 -13.20 -36.94 15.92
C ALA A 11 -14.23 -35.95 15.33
N LEU A 12 -14.54 -34.88 16.05
CA LEU A 12 -15.22 -33.72 15.48
C LEU A 12 -14.23 -32.56 15.57
N LEU A 13 -14.02 -31.87 14.43
CA LEU A 13 -13.26 -30.61 14.27
C LEU A 13 -11.76 -30.77 13.97
N ALA A 14 -11.43 -31.29 12.80
CA ALA A 14 -10.15 -30.96 12.14
C ALA A 14 -10.27 -30.79 10.62
N LEU A 15 -11.48 -30.50 10.12
CA LEU A 15 -11.66 -29.82 8.82
C LEU A 15 -11.95 -28.34 9.10
N SER A 16 -11.08 -27.69 9.87
CA SER A 16 -10.87 -26.26 9.70
C SER A 16 -9.99 -26.10 8.47
N GLY A 17 -10.61 -26.22 7.28
CA GLY A 17 -10.07 -25.54 6.12
C GLY A 17 -9.99 -24.09 6.52
N SER A 18 -8.77 -23.55 6.59
CA SER A 18 -8.57 -22.11 6.62
C SER A 18 -9.46 -21.55 5.52
N PRO A 19 -10.36 -20.58 5.78
CA PRO A 19 -10.97 -19.87 4.67
C PRO A 19 -9.82 -19.39 3.81
N ASP A 20 -9.80 -19.76 2.52
CA ASP A 20 -8.84 -19.23 1.56
C ASP A 20 -9.02 -17.72 1.56
N PHE A 21 -8.21 -17.01 2.37
CA PHE A 21 -8.24 -15.56 2.47
C PHE A 21 -7.99 -14.90 1.10
N SER A 22 -7.42 -15.66 0.15
CA SER A 22 -7.24 -15.30 -1.25
C SER A 22 -8.56 -15.10 -2.02
N GLU A 23 -9.67 -15.72 -1.61
CA GLU A 23 -10.95 -15.63 -2.33
C GLU A 23 -11.83 -14.46 -1.85
N ALA A 24 -11.43 -13.80 -0.75
CA ALA A 24 -12.16 -12.69 -0.14
C ALA A 24 -11.44 -11.33 -0.27
N MET A 25 -10.29 -11.28 -0.94
CA MET A 25 -9.52 -10.05 -1.13
C MET A 25 -9.69 -9.55 -2.56
N ASP A 26 -10.10 -8.30 -2.70
CA ASP A 26 -10.19 -7.64 -3.99
C ASP A 26 -8.78 -7.45 -4.58
N ARG A 27 -8.75 -7.15 -5.88
CA ARG A 27 -7.51 -7.01 -6.64
C ARG A 27 -6.62 -5.88 -6.11
N GLU A 28 -7.17 -4.77 -5.61
CA GLU A 28 -6.41 -3.68 -4.99
C GLU A 28 -5.68 -4.20 -3.74
N SER A 29 -6.40 -4.95 -2.90
CA SER A 29 -5.85 -5.57 -1.70
C SER A 29 -4.73 -6.58 -2.00
N MET A 30 -4.87 -7.40 -3.05
CA MET A 30 -3.81 -8.34 -3.47
C MET A 30 -2.56 -7.61 -4.02
N GLU A 31 -2.74 -6.51 -4.73
CA GLU A 31 -1.63 -5.71 -5.27
C GLU A 31 -0.90 -4.91 -4.17
N CYS A 32 -1.62 -4.46 -3.14
CA CYS A 32 -1.03 -3.92 -1.91
C CYS A 32 -0.19 -4.98 -1.18
N LEU A 33 -0.69 -6.21 -1.10
CA LEU A 33 0.05 -7.34 -0.53
C LEU A 33 1.28 -7.75 -1.37
N GLY A 34 1.32 -7.42 -2.66
CA GLY A 34 2.51 -7.61 -3.50
C GLY A 34 3.75 -6.87 -2.96
N CYS A 35 3.54 -5.80 -2.18
CA CYS A 35 4.61 -5.08 -1.48
C CYS A 35 4.86 -5.59 -0.04
N HIS A 36 4.07 -6.53 0.48
CA HIS A 36 3.98 -6.83 1.91
C HIS A 36 5.08 -7.77 2.44
N ASP A 37 5.75 -8.60 1.64
CA ASP A 37 6.80 -9.51 2.15
C ASP A 37 8.05 -9.60 1.25
N ALA A 38 8.54 -8.43 0.83
CA ALA A 38 9.85 -8.21 0.22
C ALA A 38 10.12 -8.90 -1.13
N ALA A 39 9.76 -8.23 -2.23
CA ALA A 39 10.65 -8.00 -3.36
C ALA A 39 9.96 -7.03 -4.31
N VAL A 40 10.44 -5.78 -4.36
CA VAL A 40 10.16 -4.94 -5.53
C VAL A 40 10.92 -5.58 -6.69
N ALA A 41 10.27 -6.48 -7.41
CA ALA A 41 10.68 -6.73 -8.76
C ALA A 41 10.33 -5.44 -9.53
N THR A 42 11.34 -4.78 -10.10
CA THR A 42 11.22 -3.48 -10.80
C THR A 42 10.34 -3.55 -12.05
N ASP A 43 9.80 -4.72 -12.35
CA ASP A 43 9.00 -5.11 -13.52
C ASP A 43 7.52 -5.34 -13.18
N VAL A 44 7.09 -5.26 -11.91
CA VAL A 44 5.67 -5.42 -11.59
C VAL A 44 4.91 -4.11 -11.88
N THR A 45 4.34 -4.03 -13.07
CA THR A 45 3.36 -3.00 -13.45
C THR A 45 2.02 -3.29 -12.75
N PHE A 46 1.81 -2.66 -11.60
CA PHE A 46 0.53 -2.64 -10.91
C PHE A 46 -0.38 -1.60 -11.56
N GLN A 47 -1.50 -2.05 -12.12
CA GLN A 47 -2.47 -1.20 -12.81
C GLN A 47 -3.81 -1.36 -12.10
N VAL A 48 -4.04 -0.59 -11.03
CA VAL A 48 -5.33 -0.66 -10.32
C VAL A 48 -6.08 0.65 -10.37
N CYS A 49 -7.29 0.50 -10.91
CA CYS A 49 -8.39 1.44 -10.95
C CYS A 49 -8.05 2.83 -11.53
N SER A 50 -8.48 3.04 -12.77
CA SER A 50 -8.40 4.34 -13.46
C SER A 50 -9.75 5.07 -13.50
N GLU A 51 -10.73 4.61 -12.70
CA GLU A 51 -12.08 5.17 -12.67
C GLU A 51 -12.15 6.48 -11.87
N PRO A 52 -13.08 7.40 -12.21
CA PRO A 52 -13.19 8.73 -11.59
C PRO A 52 -13.45 8.72 -10.07
N ASP A 53 -14.09 7.68 -9.58
CA ASP A 53 -14.50 7.53 -8.17
C ASP A 53 -13.54 6.65 -7.38
N CYS A 54 -12.33 6.40 -7.90
CA CYS A 54 -11.31 5.65 -7.19
C CYS A 54 -10.59 6.53 -6.17
N ASP A 55 -10.50 6.04 -4.93
CA ASP A 55 -9.76 6.70 -3.85
C ASP A 55 -8.23 6.70 -4.08
N HIS A 56 -7.72 5.80 -4.94
CA HIS A 56 -6.29 5.63 -5.22
C HIS A 56 -6.00 5.34 -6.71
N PRO A 57 -5.83 6.36 -7.55
CA PRO A 57 -5.57 6.15 -8.97
C PRO A 57 -4.16 5.57 -9.22
N PHE A 58 -4.07 4.31 -9.61
CA PHE A 58 -2.83 3.67 -10.07
C PHE A 58 -2.87 3.35 -11.57
N GLY A 59 -1.69 3.25 -12.17
CA GLY A 59 -1.54 2.96 -13.60
C GLY A 59 -1.88 4.14 -14.53
N ILE A 60 -2.21 5.30 -13.97
CA ILE A 60 -2.41 6.53 -14.74
C ILE A 60 -1.08 7.00 -15.32
N ASP A 61 -1.05 7.27 -16.63
CA ASP A 61 0.08 7.93 -17.28
C ASP A 61 0.16 9.41 -16.88
N TYR A 62 0.78 9.64 -15.72
CA TYR A 62 1.00 10.95 -15.14
C TYR A 62 1.73 11.87 -16.10
N ARG A 63 2.75 11.36 -16.80
CA ARG A 63 3.52 12.16 -17.76
C ARG A 63 2.61 12.70 -18.85
N SER A 64 1.81 11.85 -19.48
CA SER A 64 0.85 12.27 -20.50
C SER A 64 -0.14 13.30 -19.97
N LEU A 65 -0.75 13.05 -18.80
CA LEU A 65 -1.70 13.97 -18.19
C LEU A 65 -1.09 15.32 -17.77
N SER A 66 0.15 15.31 -17.28
CA SER A 66 0.83 16.53 -16.83
C SER A 66 1.08 17.54 -17.96
N PHE A 67 1.10 17.08 -19.22
CA PHE A 67 1.25 17.97 -20.37
C PHE A 67 -0.03 18.73 -20.72
N SER A 68 -1.20 18.18 -20.38
CA SER A 68 -2.51 18.78 -20.71
C SER A 68 -3.24 19.35 -19.49
N ASN A 69 -2.83 18.98 -18.27
CA ASN A 69 -3.45 19.42 -17.02
C ASN A 69 -2.55 20.39 -16.25
N HIS A 70 -2.89 21.68 -16.27
CA HIS A 70 -2.18 22.74 -15.54
C HIS A 70 -2.23 22.60 -14.01
N GLY A 71 -3.14 21.76 -13.49
CA GLY A 71 -3.22 21.36 -12.09
C GLY A 71 -2.11 20.39 -11.65
N LEU A 72 -1.30 19.89 -12.59
CA LEU A 72 -0.22 18.94 -12.33
C LEU A 72 1.14 19.57 -12.60
N LYS A 73 2.12 19.20 -11.80
CA LYS A 73 3.53 19.53 -12.05
C LYS A 73 4.06 18.66 -13.19
N SER A 74 5.02 19.20 -13.95
CA SER A 74 5.74 18.38 -14.93
C SER A 74 6.60 17.33 -14.20
N PRO A 75 6.90 16.17 -14.82
CA PRO A 75 7.65 15.10 -14.17
C PRO A 75 9.02 15.53 -13.63
N ASN A 76 9.65 16.51 -14.27
CA ASN A 76 10.95 17.04 -13.87
C ASN A 76 10.88 17.98 -12.64
N MET A 77 9.68 18.41 -12.25
CA MET A 77 9.42 19.25 -11.08
C MET A 77 8.93 18.43 -9.87
N LEU A 78 8.81 17.11 -10.00
CA LEU A 78 8.44 16.26 -8.88
C LEU A 78 9.55 16.26 -7.81
N PRO A 79 9.20 16.30 -6.52
CA PRO A 79 10.16 16.09 -5.44
C PRO A 79 10.93 14.79 -5.63
N GLN A 80 12.21 14.79 -5.25
CA GLN A 80 13.08 13.62 -5.43
C GLN A 80 12.52 12.28 -4.88
N PRO A 81 11.80 12.25 -3.74
CA PRO A 81 11.22 11.01 -3.24
C PRO A 81 10.08 10.44 -4.08
N ILE A 82 9.37 11.28 -4.85
CA ILE A 82 8.26 10.84 -5.70
C ILE A 82 8.84 10.31 -7.01
N LYS A 83 8.65 9.01 -7.27
CA LYS A 83 9.12 8.34 -8.49
C LYS A 83 7.94 7.75 -9.26
N LEU A 84 7.92 8.01 -10.57
CA LEU A 84 6.97 7.38 -11.49
C LEU A 84 7.48 6.00 -11.90
N VAL A 85 6.57 5.03 -11.96
CA VAL A 85 6.87 3.69 -12.50
C VAL A 85 7.14 3.81 -14.00
N ASN A 86 8.18 3.13 -14.49
CA ASN A 86 8.61 3.19 -15.89
C ASN A 86 8.78 4.63 -16.43
N ASN A 87 9.09 5.59 -15.55
CA ASN A 87 9.20 7.02 -15.84
C ASN A 87 7.91 7.71 -16.34
N SER A 88 6.73 7.10 -16.22
CA SER A 88 5.49 7.68 -16.77
C SER A 88 4.28 7.54 -15.86
N THR A 89 4.11 6.40 -15.19
CA THR A 89 2.85 6.06 -14.52
C THR A 89 2.90 6.24 -13.00
N ILE A 90 1.75 6.57 -12.41
CA ILE A 90 1.57 6.47 -10.95
C ILE A 90 1.49 4.99 -10.56
N GLY A 91 2.25 4.60 -9.55
CA GLY A 91 2.12 3.29 -8.90
C GLY A 91 2.19 3.42 -7.39
N CYS A 92 2.03 2.31 -6.66
CA CYS A 92 2.09 2.30 -5.19
C CYS A 92 3.37 2.96 -4.67
N GLY A 93 4.51 2.62 -5.29
CA GLY A 93 5.84 3.18 -4.97
C GLY A 93 6.03 4.67 -5.28
N THR A 94 5.05 5.31 -5.94
CA THR A 94 5.06 6.76 -6.14
C THR A 94 4.74 7.50 -4.84
N CYS A 95 3.93 6.89 -3.97
CA CYS A 95 3.49 7.49 -2.70
C CYS A 95 4.01 6.71 -1.49
N HIS A 96 4.16 5.39 -1.61
CA HIS A 96 4.53 4.50 -0.52
C HIS A 96 5.96 4.00 -0.63
N VAL A 97 6.61 3.79 0.52
CA VAL A 97 7.86 3.02 0.56
C VAL A 97 7.56 1.52 0.68
N PRO A 98 8.49 0.64 0.26
CA PRO A 98 8.32 -0.80 0.48
C PRO A 98 8.14 -1.12 1.96
N PHE A 99 7.20 -2.02 2.25
CA PHE A 99 6.93 -2.40 3.63
C PHE A 99 8.12 -3.16 4.22
N LYS A 100 8.50 -2.77 5.44
CA LYS A 100 9.53 -3.41 6.25
C LYS A 100 9.02 -3.45 7.68
N SER A 101 8.57 -4.63 8.12
CA SER A 101 7.84 -4.81 9.37
C SER A 101 8.53 -4.20 10.59
N GLN A 102 9.84 -4.40 10.72
CA GLN A 102 10.63 -3.88 11.84
C GLN A 102 10.74 -2.34 11.80
N ASP A 103 11.08 -1.78 10.64
CA ASP A 103 11.20 -0.32 10.46
C ASP A 103 9.84 0.36 10.70
N HIS A 104 8.76 -0.21 10.17
CA HIS A 104 7.41 0.31 10.33
C HIS A 104 6.97 0.32 11.79
N SER A 105 7.19 -0.77 12.52
CA SER A 105 6.82 -0.86 13.94
C SER A 105 7.55 0.18 14.78
N ILE A 106 8.86 0.32 14.58
CA ILE A 106 9.70 1.27 15.32
C ILE A 106 9.30 2.70 14.98
N LEU A 107 9.28 3.08 13.70
CA LEU A 107 9.01 4.44 13.28
C LEU A 107 7.59 4.88 13.61
N SER A 108 6.59 4.00 13.47
CA SER A 108 5.21 4.30 13.86
C SER A 108 5.10 4.53 15.37
N SER A 109 5.78 3.73 16.18
CA SER A 109 5.78 3.89 17.65
C SER A 109 6.46 5.19 18.07
N MET A 110 7.55 5.57 17.40
CA MET A 110 8.28 6.79 17.71
C MET A 110 7.54 8.05 17.23
N ARG A 111 6.79 8.00 16.13
CA ARG A 111 6.04 9.16 15.59
C ARG A 111 5.00 9.71 16.57
N ASN A 112 4.44 8.87 17.44
CA ASN A 112 3.53 9.33 18.51
C ASN A 112 4.22 10.23 19.54
N LEU A 113 5.53 10.08 19.71
CA LEU A 113 6.35 10.83 20.65
C LEU A 113 7.10 11.99 19.97
N TYR A 114 7.42 11.82 18.69
CA TYR A 114 8.25 12.72 17.89
C TYR A 114 7.58 12.96 16.52
N PRO A 115 6.68 13.94 16.39
CA PRO A 115 5.92 14.21 15.16
C PRO A 115 6.76 14.57 13.93
N GLU A 116 8.05 14.89 14.11
CA GLU A 116 9.03 15.10 13.06
C GLU A 116 9.46 13.81 12.34
N ILE A 117 9.24 12.64 12.96
CA ILE A 117 9.54 11.36 12.34
C ILE A 117 8.58 11.15 11.17
N PRO A 118 9.10 10.95 9.95
CA PRO A 118 8.27 10.79 8.77
C PRO A 118 7.39 9.54 8.88
N ASP A 119 6.25 9.57 8.19
CA ASP A 119 5.36 8.42 8.10
C ASP A 119 6.11 7.24 7.46
N PRO A 120 6.28 6.10 8.14
CA PRO A 120 7.07 5.01 7.61
C PRO A 120 6.43 4.33 6.40
N MET A 121 5.14 4.60 6.13
CA MET A 121 4.45 4.08 4.95
C MET A 121 4.68 4.94 3.70
N LEU A 122 5.18 6.17 3.82
CA LEU A 122 5.18 7.15 2.72
C LEU A 122 6.58 7.53 2.26
N VAL A 123 6.74 7.82 0.96
CA VAL A 123 8.01 8.28 0.38
C VAL A 123 8.44 9.65 0.91
N MET A 124 7.49 10.43 1.43
CA MET A 124 7.71 11.68 2.15
C MET A 124 6.54 11.95 3.11
N ASP A 125 6.78 12.79 4.10
CA ASP A 125 5.76 13.15 5.08
C ASP A 125 4.56 13.87 4.42
N ASN A 126 3.34 13.45 4.75
CA ASN A 126 2.11 14.04 4.22
C ASN A 126 1.48 15.11 5.13
N ARG A 127 2.22 15.63 6.12
CA ARG A 127 1.77 16.81 6.88
C ARG A 127 1.37 17.94 5.93
N GLN A 128 0.19 18.51 6.16
CA GLN A 128 -0.38 19.58 5.32
C GLN A 128 -0.51 19.19 3.84
N SER A 129 -0.76 17.91 3.56
CA SER A 129 -0.93 17.38 2.19
C SER A 129 0.30 17.54 1.30
N GLN A 130 1.50 17.60 1.88
CA GLN A 130 2.74 17.80 1.12
C GLN A 130 2.99 16.72 0.07
N LEU A 131 2.56 15.47 0.32
CA LEU A 131 2.67 14.40 -0.66
C LEU A 131 1.79 14.69 -1.89
N CYS A 132 0.55 15.13 -1.67
CA CYS A 132 -0.37 15.52 -2.74
C CYS A 132 0.18 16.72 -3.53
N PHE A 133 0.66 17.75 -2.84
CA PHE A 133 1.30 18.91 -3.46
C PHE A 133 2.65 18.59 -4.10
N GLY A 134 3.20 17.38 -3.90
CA GLY A 134 4.33 16.89 -4.65
C GLY A 134 4.01 16.76 -6.14
N CYS A 135 2.78 16.40 -6.49
CA CYS A 135 2.30 16.22 -7.86
C CYS A 135 1.36 17.35 -8.32
N HIS A 136 0.57 17.92 -7.42
CA HIS A 136 -0.42 18.95 -7.76
C HIS A 136 0.15 20.36 -7.57
N THR A 137 -0.22 21.26 -8.48
CA THR A 137 -0.02 22.70 -8.30
C THR A 137 -1.02 23.20 -7.24
N LYS A 138 -0.61 24.21 -6.46
CA LYS A 138 -1.47 24.87 -5.46
C LYS A 138 -2.38 25.89 -6.11
#